data_AF-A0A8T5QSM3-F1
#
_entry.id   AF-A0A8T5QSM3-F1
#
_cell.length_a   1.000
_cell.length_b   1.000
_cell.length_c   1.000
_cell.angle_alpha   90.00
_cell.angle_beta   90.00
_cell.angle_gamma   90.00
#
_symmetry.space_group_name_H-M   'P 1'
#
loop_
_entity.id
_entity.type
_entity.pdbx_description
1 polymer ?
#
loop_
_entity_poly.entity_id
_entity_poly.type
_entity_poly.pdbx_seq_one_letter_code
_entity_poly.pdbx_strand_id
1 'polypeptide(L)'
;MAKHNYSCKIQENMAKAVGRDLDVSKKHAVEICSFLRGKPLERAKIILQEVTEKKQAVPFKRHKRDIPHRTKIGPGRFPVKASQRILKILESVTANAQNMGLATGKLEICHINAHQASRPARGGRQRGRTLKRTHVEVVVREALTKKTERSKAKTEKNEKEQKAEEKTAKPAVAPAAKTSTTAAKEGNKK
;
A
#
# COMPACT_ATOMS: atom_id res chain seq x y z
N MET A 1 -11.42 30.02 9.52
CA MET A 1 -11.15 29.21 8.30
C MET A 1 -12.47 28.75 7.71
N ALA A 2 -12.66 28.84 6.39
CA ALA A 2 -13.89 28.34 5.74
C ALA A 2 -14.02 26.82 5.94
N LYS A 3 -15.22 26.34 6.28
CA LYS A 3 -15.51 24.89 6.45
C LYS A 3 -15.32 24.17 5.11
N HIS A 4 -14.63 23.02 5.11
CA HIS A 4 -14.52 22.17 3.91
C HIS A 4 -15.51 21.02 4.04
N ASN A 5 -16.36 20.86 3.02
CA ASN A 5 -17.23 19.69 2.92
C ASN A 5 -16.48 18.61 2.14
N TYR A 6 -16.20 17.49 2.81
CA TYR A 6 -15.56 16.34 2.19
C TYR A 6 -16.58 15.52 1.41
N SER A 7 -16.16 14.88 0.32
CA SER A 7 -17.07 14.00 -0.43
C SER A 7 -17.38 12.67 0.27
N CYS A 8 -16.62 12.31 1.31
CA CYS A 8 -16.89 11.13 2.15
C CYS A 8 -17.49 11.54 3.51
N LYS A 9 -18.32 10.67 4.07
CA LYS A 9 -18.79 10.79 5.47
C LYS A 9 -17.61 10.54 6.40
N ILE A 10 -17.32 11.50 7.29
CA ILE A 10 -16.23 11.41 8.26
C ILE A 10 -16.78 10.87 9.56
N GLN A 11 -16.12 9.83 10.10
CA GLN A 11 -16.38 9.28 11.42
C GLN A 11 -15.30 9.74 12.41
N GLU A 12 -15.50 9.53 13.71
CA GLU A 12 -14.58 9.98 14.77
C GLU A 12 -13.19 9.35 14.66
N ASN A 13 -13.11 8.09 14.23
CA ASN A 13 -11.85 7.34 14.12
C ASN A 13 -11.10 7.61 12.81
N MET A 14 -11.34 8.77 12.17
CA MET A 14 -10.73 9.14 10.90
C MET A 14 -10.03 10.49 10.99
N ALA A 15 -8.76 10.52 10.58
CA ALA A 15 -8.01 11.75 10.42
C ALA A 15 -8.18 12.31 9.01
N LYS A 16 -8.21 13.64 8.90
CA LYS A 16 -8.50 14.34 7.64
C LYS A 16 -7.52 15.49 7.40
N ALA A 17 -7.24 15.77 6.13
CA ALA A 17 -6.58 17.01 5.73
C ALA A 17 -7.04 17.46 4.33
N VAL A 18 -6.88 18.76 4.06
CA VAL A 18 -7.16 19.36 2.76
C VAL A 18 -6.00 20.26 2.36
N GLY A 19 -5.46 20.04 1.17
CA GLY A 19 -4.66 21.06 0.48
C GLY A 19 -5.58 21.92 -0.38
N ARG A 20 -5.70 23.21 -0.05
CA ARG A 20 -6.50 24.16 -0.84
C ARG A 20 -5.64 24.93 -1.83
N ASP A 21 -6.23 25.26 -2.99
CA ASP A 21 -5.64 26.14 -4.01
C ASP A 21 -4.21 25.78 -4.45
N LEU A 22 -3.90 24.48 -4.46
CA LEU A 22 -2.58 23.98 -4.81
C LEU A 22 -2.28 24.31 -6.28
N ASP A 23 -1.10 24.83 -6.55
CA ASP A 23 -0.61 25.09 -7.91
C ASP A 23 -0.18 23.77 -8.61
N VAL A 24 -1.18 22.94 -8.89
CA VAL A 24 -1.06 21.62 -9.51
C VAL A 24 -2.16 21.46 -10.56
N SER A 25 -1.89 20.69 -11.60
CA SER A 25 -2.92 20.32 -12.57
C SER A 25 -3.87 19.28 -12.01
N LYS A 26 -5.19 19.53 -12.13
CA LYS A 26 -6.24 18.56 -11.77
C LYS A 26 -6.03 17.20 -12.42
N LYS A 27 -5.66 17.18 -13.70
CA LYS A 27 -5.47 15.92 -14.44
C LYS A 27 -4.40 15.05 -13.79
N HIS A 28 -3.28 15.64 -13.36
CA HIS A 28 -2.22 14.89 -12.69
C HIS A 28 -2.62 14.50 -11.26
N ALA A 29 -3.25 15.41 -10.52
CA ALA A 29 -3.69 15.13 -9.16
C ALA A 29 -4.72 13.97 -9.12
N VAL A 30 -5.66 13.91 -10.05
CA VAL A 30 -6.68 12.84 -10.14
C VAL A 30 -6.03 11.47 -10.32
N GLU A 31 -5.05 11.33 -11.23
CA GLU A 31 -4.39 10.05 -11.48
C GLU A 31 -3.54 9.60 -10.28
N ILE A 32 -2.84 10.53 -9.62
CA ILE A 32 -2.11 10.24 -8.38
C ILE A 32 -3.07 9.81 -7.28
N CYS A 33 -4.17 10.54 -7.06
CA CYS A 33 -5.18 10.18 -6.06
C CYS A 33 -5.75 8.79 -6.33
N SER A 34 -6.06 8.47 -7.60
CA SER A 34 -6.52 7.14 -7.98
C SER A 34 -5.49 6.06 -7.74
N PHE A 35 -4.19 6.37 -7.87
CA PHE A 35 -3.12 5.41 -7.65
C PHE A 35 -2.88 5.15 -6.16
N LEU A 36 -3.06 6.16 -5.30
CA LEU A 36 -2.82 6.07 -3.86
C LEU A 36 -4.00 5.51 -3.05
N ARG A 37 -5.22 5.57 -3.59
CA ARG A 37 -6.43 5.12 -2.89
C ARG A 37 -6.33 3.66 -2.44
N GLY A 38 -6.62 3.39 -1.17
CA GLY A 38 -6.59 2.05 -0.57
C GLY A 38 -5.18 1.51 -0.27
N LYS A 39 -4.15 2.36 -0.32
CA LYS A 39 -2.79 1.98 0.10
C LYS A 39 -2.55 2.35 1.57
N PRO A 40 -1.66 1.63 2.27
CA PRO A 40 -1.16 2.08 3.56
C PRO A 40 -0.41 3.40 3.39
N LEU A 41 -0.55 4.28 4.38
CA LEU A 41 -0.05 5.65 4.32
C LEU A 41 1.47 5.70 4.08
N GLU A 42 2.23 4.83 4.74
CA GLU A 42 3.69 4.73 4.58
C GLU A 42 4.08 4.38 3.15
N ARG A 43 3.43 3.36 2.56
CA ARG A 43 3.70 2.98 1.18
C ARG A 43 3.34 4.11 0.22
N ALA A 44 2.26 4.85 0.49
CA ALA A 44 1.88 5.99 -0.33
C ALA A 44 2.96 7.10 -0.33
N LYS A 45 3.57 7.39 0.83
CA LYS A 45 4.69 8.36 0.91
C LYS A 45 5.89 7.89 0.09
N ILE A 46 6.28 6.63 0.21
CA ILE A 46 7.40 6.05 -0.53
C ILE A 46 7.15 6.12 -2.04
N ILE A 47 5.94 5.75 -2.49
CA ILE A 47 5.55 5.84 -3.90
C ILE A 47 5.72 7.29 -4.42
N LEU A 48 5.27 8.29 -3.67
CA LEU A 48 5.39 9.70 -4.09
C LEU A 48 6.86 10.17 -4.14
N GLN A 49 7.72 9.67 -3.25
CA GLN A 49 9.16 9.92 -3.31
C GLN A 49 9.77 9.27 -4.56
N GLU A 50 9.48 7.99 -4.82
CA GLU A 50 9.94 7.28 -6.03
C GLU A 50 9.47 7.97 -7.32
N VAL A 51 8.26 8.55 -7.36
CA VAL A 51 7.75 9.32 -8.50
C VAL A 51 8.51 10.64 -8.67
N THR A 52 8.90 11.29 -7.57
CA THR A 52 9.69 12.53 -7.59
C THR A 52 11.09 12.26 -8.15
N GLU A 53 11.67 11.12 -7.80
CA GLU A 53 12.94 10.61 -8.32
C GLU A 53 12.84 9.97 -9.71
N LYS A 54 11.63 9.91 -10.29
CA LYS A 54 11.32 9.28 -11.59
C LYS A 54 11.65 7.78 -11.66
N LYS A 55 11.73 7.10 -10.52
CA LYS A 55 11.90 5.64 -10.44
C LYS A 55 10.61 4.89 -10.71
N GLN A 56 9.49 5.41 -10.20
CA GLN A 56 8.17 4.80 -10.35
C GLN A 56 7.23 5.69 -11.16
N ALA A 57 6.63 5.13 -12.22
CA ALA A 57 5.67 5.85 -13.05
C ALA A 57 4.26 5.77 -12.45
N VAL A 58 3.51 6.87 -12.54
CA VAL A 58 2.08 6.89 -12.17
C VAL A 58 1.28 6.43 -13.39
N PRO A 59 0.38 5.43 -13.24
CA PRO A 59 -0.55 5.04 -14.30
C PRO A 59 -1.55 6.15 -14.59
N PHE A 60 -1.77 6.48 -15.86
CA PHE A 60 -2.81 7.42 -16.29
C PHE A 60 -3.98 6.64 -16.88
N LYS A 61 -5.10 6.58 -16.16
CA LYS A 61 -6.28 5.81 -16.55
C LYS A 61 -7.32 6.66 -17.28
N ARG A 62 -7.66 7.83 -16.73
CA ARG A 62 -8.71 8.72 -17.26
C ARG A 62 -8.14 9.69 -18.30
N HIS A 63 -7.04 10.36 -17.97
CA HIS A 63 -6.44 11.41 -18.79
C HIS A 63 -5.27 10.89 -19.62
N LYS A 64 -5.53 9.87 -20.46
CA LYS A 64 -4.50 9.07 -21.15
C LYS A 64 -4.19 9.44 -22.60
N ARG A 65 -4.76 10.53 -23.14
CA ARG A 65 -4.47 10.99 -24.52
C ARG A 65 -3.04 11.51 -24.61
N ASP A 66 -2.31 11.11 -25.66
CA ASP A 66 -0.93 11.51 -25.96
C ASP A 66 0.05 11.26 -24.81
N ILE A 67 -0.12 10.13 -24.12
CA ILE A 67 0.78 9.71 -23.04
C ILE A 67 1.64 8.53 -23.50
N PRO A 68 2.96 8.60 -23.30
CA PRO A 68 3.85 7.49 -23.65
C PRO A 68 3.54 6.24 -22.81
N HIS A 69 3.65 5.08 -23.45
CA HIS A 69 3.55 3.80 -22.77
C HIS A 69 4.80 3.55 -21.92
N ARG A 70 4.61 2.90 -20.78
CA ARG A 70 5.62 2.46 -19.84
C ARG A 70 5.45 0.97 -19.60
N THR A 71 6.58 0.28 -19.45
CA THR A 71 6.65 -1.16 -19.24
C THR A 71 5.75 -1.59 -18.08
N LYS A 72 4.95 -2.65 -18.26
CA LYS A 72 4.00 -3.23 -17.30
C LYS A 72 2.78 -2.37 -16.90
N ILE A 73 2.78 -1.07 -17.17
CA ILE A 73 1.75 -0.13 -16.67
C ILE A 73 0.87 0.41 -17.80
N GLY A 74 1.38 0.42 -19.05
CA GLY A 74 0.73 1.08 -20.17
C GLY A 74 0.95 2.59 -20.09
N PRO A 75 -0.06 3.45 -20.38
CA PRO A 75 0.14 4.90 -20.36
C PRO A 75 0.53 5.41 -18.97
N GLY A 76 1.70 6.06 -18.85
CA GLY A 76 2.19 6.55 -17.56
C GLY A 76 3.17 7.72 -17.65
N ARG A 77 3.18 8.58 -16.63
CA ARG A 77 4.10 9.74 -16.50
C ARG A 77 4.62 9.88 -15.06
N PHE A 78 5.56 10.81 -14.88
CA PHE A 78 6.14 11.18 -13.59
C PHE A 78 5.71 12.61 -13.20
N PRO A 79 4.53 12.79 -12.58
CA PRO A 79 4.04 14.11 -12.20
C PRO A 79 4.74 14.65 -10.94
N VAL A 80 5.99 15.12 -11.10
CA VAL A 80 6.88 15.56 -9.99
C VAL A 80 6.24 16.66 -9.12
N LYS A 81 5.80 17.78 -9.73
CA LYS A 81 5.21 18.92 -9.01
C LYS A 81 3.98 18.53 -8.19
N ALA A 82 3.15 17.66 -8.74
CA ALA A 82 1.93 17.20 -8.07
C ALA A 82 2.27 16.27 -6.89
N SER A 83 3.24 15.37 -7.09
CA SER A 83 3.66 14.40 -6.07
C SER A 83 4.25 15.09 -4.85
N GLN A 84 5.11 16.10 -5.05
CA GLN A 84 5.68 16.90 -3.95
C GLN A 84 4.59 17.61 -3.13
N ARG A 85 3.55 18.16 -3.77
CA ARG A 85 2.47 18.86 -3.07
C ARG A 85 1.56 17.89 -2.31
N ILE A 86 1.27 16.73 -2.88
CA ILE A 86 0.46 15.69 -2.21
C ILE A 86 1.22 15.06 -1.05
N LEU A 87 2.54 14.89 -1.16
CA LEU A 87 3.39 14.37 -0.08
C LEU A 87 3.25 15.23 1.19
N LYS A 88 3.32 16.56 1.05
CA LYS A 88 3.09 17.52 2.15
C LYS A 88 1.72 17.37 2.81
N ILE A 89 0.69 17.03 2.02
CA ILE A 89 -0.65 16.79 2.56
C ILE A 89 -0.67 15.49 3.37
N LEU A 90 -0.02 14.42 2.88
CA LEU A 90 0.08 13.16 3.63
C LEU A 90 0.84 13.32 4.94
N GLU A 91 1.89 14.16 4.98
CA GLU A 91 2.58 14.52 6.22
C GLU A 91 1.65 15.24 7.20
N SER A 92 0.88 16.22 6.71
CA SER A 92 -0.13 16.91 7.53
C SER A 92 -1.21 15.96 8.07
N VAL A 93 -1.69 15.01 7.25
CA VAL A 93 -2.62 13.97 7.72
C VAL A 93 -2.00 13.09 8.80
N THR A 94 -0.70 12.80 8.70
CA THR A 94 0.02 12.01 9.71
C THR A 94 0.03 12.73 11.05
N ALA A 95 0.38 14.03 11.03
CA ALA A 95 0.37 14.86 12.23
C ALA A 95 -1.04 14.97 12.84
N ASN A 96 -2.06 15.12 12.01
CA ASN A 96 -3.45 15.14 12.48
C ASN A 96 -3.86 13.80 13.10
N ALA A 97 -3.44 12.68 12.52
CA ALA A 97 -3.71 11.36 13.07
C ALA A 97 -3.01 11.13 14.42
N GLN A 98 -1.76 11.60 14.55
CA GLN A 98 -1.04 11.58 15.83
C GLN A 98 -1.76 12.39 16.91
N ASN A 99 -2.24 13.60 16.56
CA ASN A 99 -2.98 14.45 17.49
C ASN A 99 -4.31 13.82 17.91
N MET A 100 -4.92 12.99 17.06
CA MET A 100 -6.14 12.23 17.37
C MET A 100 -5.85 10.93 18.15
N GLY A 101 -4.57 10.60 18.42
CA GLY A 101 -4.18 9.37 19.11
C GLY A 101 -4.26 8.10 18.26
N LEU A 102 -4.37 8.22 16.93
CA LEU A 102 -4.41 7.06 16.03
C LEU A 102 -3.02 6.45 15.84
N ALA A 103 -2.95 5.13 15.71
CA ALA A 103 -1.72 4.39 15.47
C ALA A 103 -1.16 4.65 14.07
N THR A 104 -0.12 5.48 13.99
CA THR A 104 0.51 5.96 12.73
C THR A 104 0.94 4.84 11.78
N GLY A 105 1.49 3.74 12.30
CA GLY A 105 1.96 2.61 11.49
C GLY A 105 0.83 1.75 10.90
N LYS A 106 -0.42 1.94 11.33
CA LYS A 106 -1.58 1.17 10.85
C LYS A 106 -2.54 2.01 10.02
N LEU A 107 -2.13 3.20 9.58
CA LEU A 107 -2.99 4.08 8.79
C LEU A 107 -3.14 3.64 7.33
N GLU A 108 -4.39 3.63 6.86
CA GLU A 108 -4.76 3.36 5.47
C GLU A 108 -5.49 4.57 4.88
N ILE A 109 -5.22 4.87 3.60
CA ILE A 109 -5.94 5.91 2.87
C ILE A 109 -7.32 5.39 2.45
N CYS A 110 -8.36 5.79 3.19
CA CYS A 110 -9.75 5.51 2.84
C CYS A 110 -10.18 6.26 1.59
N HIS A 111 -9.97 7.57 1.62
CA HIS A 111 -10.50 8.47 0.64
C HIS A 111 -9.45 9.50 0.28
N ILE A 112 -9.25 9.66 -1.02
CA ILE A 112 -8.40 10.69 -1.57
C ILE A 112 -8.98 11.13 -2.91
N ASN A 113 -9.14 12.45 -3.04
CA ASN A 113 -9.77 13.03 -4.22
C ASN A 113 -9.19 14.40 -4.56
N ALA A 114 -9.26 14.77 -5.83
CA ALA A 114 -8.78 16.04 -6.35
C ALA A 114 -9.92 16.80 -7.04
N HIS A 115 -10.23 17.98 -6.52
CA HIS A 115 -11.27 18.87 -6.99
C HIS A 115 -10.67 20.04 -7.78
N GLN A 116 -11.48 20.60 -8.68
CA GLN A 116 -11.09 21.79 -9.41
C GLN A 116 -11.15 22.98 -8.46
N ALA A 117 -10.04 23.71 -8.31
CA ALA A 117 -10.04 24.97 -7.55
C ALA A 117 -10.34 26.16 -8.47
N SER A 118 -10.56 27.33 -7.87
CA SER A 118 -10.66 28.59 -8.60
C SER A 118 -9.40 28.82 -9.44
N ARG A 119 -9.60 29.17 -10.72
CA ARG A 119 -8.52 29.33 -11.71
C ARG A 119 -8.45 30.78 -12.15
N PRO A 120 -7.73 31.64 -11.42
CA PRO A 120 -7.56 33.03 -11.84
C PRO A 120 -6.90 33.09 -13.22
N ALA A 121 -7.22 34.16 -13.96
CA ALA A 121 -6.56 34.46 -15.21
C ALA A 121 -5.05 34.60 -14.97
N ARG A 122 -4.27 34.07 -15.89
CA ARG A 122 -2.82 34.24 -15.87
C ARG A 122 -2.51 35.61 -16.47
N GLY A 123 -1.81 36.45 -15.72
CA GLY A 123 -1.33 37.74 -16.23
C GLY A 123 -0.41 37.57 -17.45
N GLY A 124 -0.47 38.53 -18.37
CA GLY A 124 0.39 38.60 -19.55
C GLY A 124 -0.34 39.02 -20.83
N ARG A 125 0.43 39.13 -21.93
CA ARG A 125 -0.05 39.56 -23.26
C ARG A 125 -1.10 38.61 -23.86
N GLN A 126 -1.00 37.32 -23.56
CA GLN A 126 -1.87 36.27 -24.08
C GLN A 126 -3.14 36.16 -23.22
N ARG A 127 -4.23 36.80 -23.67
CA ARG A 127 -5.54 36.76 -23.01
C ARG A 127 -6.13 35.33 -23.02
N GLY A 128 -6.94 35.00 -22.00
CA GLY A 128 -7.68 33.73 -21.92
C GLY A 128 -6.95 32.54 -21.27
N ARG A 129 -5.66 32.66 -20.93
CA ARG A 129 -4.96 31.60 -20.19
C ARG A 129 -5.34 31.65 -18.71
N THR A 130 -5.67 30.50 -18.12
CA THR A 130 -5.98 30.38 -16.68
C THR A 130 -4.91 29.57 -15.95
N LEU A 131 -4.64 29.95 -14.72
CA LEU A 131 -3.77 29.18 -13.84
C LEU A 131 -4.39 27.81 -13.52
N LYS A 132 -3.54 26.82 -13.27
CA LYS A 132 -3.99 25.48 -12.88
C LYS A 132 -3.92 25.41 -11.35
N ARG A 133 -5.09 25.29 -10.72
CA ARG A 133 -5.20 25.08 -9.29
C ARG A 133 -6.12 23.92 -8.96
N THR A 134 -5.85 23.25 -7.85
CA THR A 134 -6.61 22.08 -7.37
C THR A 134 -6.75 22.08 -5.87
N HIS A 135 -7.91 21.64 -5.38
CA HIS A 135 -8.05 21.22 -3.98
C HIS A 135 -7.81 19.70 -3.92
N VAL A 136 -7.09 19.22 -2.93
CA VAL A 136 -6.91 17.78 -2.68
C VAL A 136 -7.36 17.50 -1.26
N GLU A 137 -8.28 16.56 -1.11
CA GLU A 137 -8.76 16.09 0.18
C GLU A 137 -8.27 14.68 0.45
N VAL A 138 -7.89 14.41 1.69
CA VAL A 138 -7.40 13.11 2.14
C VAL A 138 -8.07 12.77 3.48
N VAL A 139 -8.54 11.54 3.59
CA VAL A 139 -9.06 10.96 4.83
C VAL A 139 -8.46 9.58 5.02
N VAL A 140 -7.97 9.34 6.23
CA VAL A 140 -7.33 8.09 6.63
C VAL A 140 -8.06 7.48 7.81
N ARG A 141 -7.96 6.16 7.94
CA ARG A 141 -8.43 5.40 9.10
C ARG A 141 -7.37 4.43 9.55
N GLU A 142 -7.55 3.86 10.73
CA GLU A 142 -6.80 2.68 11.15
C GLU A 142 -7.27 1.44 10.37
N ALA A 143 -6.32 0.71 9.80
CA ALA A 143 -6.57 -0.54 9.13
C ALA A 143 -6.98 -1.60 10.17
N LEU A 144 -8.21 -2.11 10.04
CA LEU A 144 -8.65 -3.29 10.78
C LEU A 144 -7.78 -4.47 10.32
N THR A 145 -6.98 -5.02 11.22
CA THR A 145 -6.01 -6.10 11.01
C THR A 145 -6.65 -7.46 10.68
N LYS A 146 -7.53 -7.55 9.69
CA LYS A 146 -8.06 -8.84 9.19
C LYS A 146 -7.03 -9.63 8.38
N LYS A 147 -5.93 -8.98 7.95
CA LYS A 147 -4.84 -9.62 7.21
C LYS A 147 -3.94 -10.48 8.10
N THR A 148 -3.74 -10.09 9.35
CA THR A 148 -2.91 -10.85 10.30
C THR A 148 -3.52 -12.20 10.62
N GLU A 149 -4.85 -12.30 10.68
CA GLU A 149 -5.56 -13.58 10.87
C GLU A 149 -5.41 -14.50 9.65
N ARG A 150 -5.49 -13.96 8.43
CA ARG A 150 -5.32 -14.76 7.20
C ARG A 150 -3.88 -15.19 6.95
N SER A 151 -2.89 -14.40 7.36
CA SER A 151 -1.48 -14.79 7.31
C SER A 151 -1.15 -15.79 8.41
N LYS A 152 -1.60 -15.59 9.65
CA LYS A 152 -1.46 -16.56 10.74
C LYS A 152 -2.13 -17.89 10.39
N ALA A 153 -3.34 -17.88 9.84
CA ALA A 153 -4.03 -19.10 9.38
C ALA A 153 -3.35 -19.78 8.18
N LYS A 154 -2.55 -19.07 7.37
CA LYS A 154 -1.72 -19.68 6.31
C LYS A 154 -0.42 -20.27 6.87
N THR A 155 0.21 -19.61 7.83
CA THR A 155 1.41 -20.12 8.51
C THR A 155 1.07 -21.35 9.36
N GLU A 156 -0.03 -21.32 10.10
CA GLU A 156 -0.54 -22.47 10.89
C GLU A 156 -0.98 -23.65 10.02
N LYS A 157 -1.44 -23.41 8.78
CA LYS A 157 -1.74 -24.48 7.81
C LYS A 157 -0.46 -25.10 7.25
N ASN A 158 0.53 -24.30 6.87
CA ASN A 158 1.82 -24.81 6.41
C ASN A 158 2.57 -25.58 7.51
N GLU A 159 2.52 -25.12 8.77
CA GLU A 159 3.13 -25.83 9.91
C GLU A 159 2.39 -27.15 10.25
N LYS A 160 1.07 -27.21 10.04
CA LYS A 160 0.28 -28.45 10.18
C LYS A 160 0.51 -29.45 9.05
N GLU A 161 0.70 -28.98 7.82
CA GLU A 161 1.03 -29.82 6.66
C GLU A 161 2.46 -30.40 6.79
N GLN A 162 3.44 -29.60 7.22
CA GLN A 162 4.81 -30.07 7.48
C GLN A 162 4.89 -31.10 8.63
N LYS A 163 4.09 -30.93 9.70
CA LYS A 163 3.99 -31.93 10.79
C LYS A 163 3.22 -33.20 10.40
N ALA A 164 2.42 -33.18 9.33
CA ALA A 164 1.69 -34.35 8.83
C ALA A 164 2.56 -35.19 7.87
N GLU A 165 3.40 -34.54 7.06
CA GLU A 165 4.42 -35.22 6.23
C GLU A 165 5.52 -35.86 7.08
N GLU A 166 5.96 -35.23 8.17
CA GLU A 166 6.98 -35.80 9.07
C GLU A 166 6.48 -37.02 9.87
N LYS A 167 5.17 -37.07 10.18
CA LYS A 167 4.53 -38.21 10.87
C LYS A 167 4.21 -39.41 9.96
N THR A 168 4.12 -39.20 8.66
CA THR A 168 3.86 -40.28 7.68
C THR A 168 5.15 -40.95 7.17
N ALA A 169 6.31 -40.33 7.37
CA ALA A 169 7.62 -40.87 6.98
C ALA A 169 8.25 -41.87 7.98
N LYS A 170 7.66 -42.13 9.16
CA LYS A 170 8.06 -43.21 10.07
C LYS A 170 6.79 -43.79 10.72
N PRO A 171 6.29 -44.96 10.30
CA PRO A 171 6.78 -46.20 10.91
C PRO A 171 6.62 -47.49 10.04
N ALA A 172 7.70 -48.21 9.74
CA ALA A 172 7.65 -49.67 9.50
C ALA A 172 9.06 -50.29 9.43
N VAL A 173 9.59 -50.75 10.55
CA VAL A 173 10.45 -51.95 10.57
C VAL A 173 9.85 -52.88 11.63
N ALA A 174 9.30 -53.98 11.14
CA ALA A 174 8.48 -54.94 11.88
C ALA A 174 9.28 -55.76 12.91
N PRO A 175 8.62 -56.26 13.99
CA PRO A 175 9.19 -57.28 14.86
C PRO A 175 8.75 -58.70 14.46
N ALA A 176 9.65 -59.66 14.72
CA ALA A 176 9.45 -61.11 14.93
C ALA A 176 9.62 -62.09 13.75
N ALA A 177 10.62 -62.99 13.88
CA ALA A 177 10.44 -64.46 13.85
C ALA A 177 11.65 -65.17 14.49
N LYS A 178 11.39 -66.17 15.34
CA LYS A 178 12.35 -67.08 16.01
C LYS A 178 12.53 -68.38 15.22
N THR A 179 13.55 -69.16 15.64
CA THR A 179 13.92 -70.59 15.38
C THR A 179 14.90 -70.82 14.22
N SER A 180 15.99 -71.59 14.33
CA SER A 180 16.52 -72.52 15.35
C SER A 180 17.99 -72.88 15.05
N THR A 181 18.64 -73.55 16.01
CA THR A 181 19.75 -74.55 15.93
C THR A 181 21.15 -74.23 16.49
N THR A 182 21.42 -74.98 17.57
CA THR A 182 22.66 -75.67 17.99
C THR A 182 23.79 -74.94 18.72
N ALA A 183 23.96 -75.40 19.97
CA ALA A 183 25.15 -75.31 20.80
C ALA A 183 26.36 -76.01 20.16
N ALA A 184 27.54 -75.41 20.29
CA ALA A 184 28.80 -76.12 20.42
C ALA A 184 29.79 -75.27 21.22
N LYS A 185 30.42 -75.93 22.18
CA LYS A 185 31.36 -75.47 23.19
C LYS A 185 32.75 -75.92 22.74
N GLU A 186 33.74 -75.04 22.73
CA GLU A 186 35.21 -75.24 22.67
C GLU A 186 35.81 -73.92 22.14
N GLY A 187 36.88 -73.30 22.62
CA GLY A 187 38.00 -73.74 23.44
C GLY A 187 39.27 -73.08 22.87
N ASN A 188 39.98 -72.34 23.71
CA ASN A 188 41.46 -72.22 23.75
C ASN A 188 42.24 -71.22 22.84
N LYS A 189 43.13 -70.46 23.54
CA LYS A 189 44.46 -69.94 23.15
C LYS A 189 44.52 -68.88 22.02
N LYS A 190 45.28 -67.78 22.13
CA LYS A 190 46.54 -67.51 22.84
C LYS A 190 46.62 -66.01 23.16
#